data_AF-A0A150ALU6-F1
#
_entry.id   AF-A0A150ALU6-F1
#
_cell.length_a   1.000
_cell.length_b   1.000
_cell.length_c   1.000
_cell.angle_alpha   90.00
_cell.angle_beta   90.00
_cell.angle_gamma   90.00
#
_symmetry.space_group_name_H-M   'P 1'
#
loop_
_entity.id
_entity.type
_entity.pdbx_description
1 polymer ?
#
loop_
_entity_poly.entity_id
_entity_poly.type
_entity_poly.pdbx_seq_one_letter_code
_entity_poly.pdbx_strand_id
1 'polypeptide(L)'
;MMDAKKKDFIKFTIVMLVFMAGMIVLIVNHIDDWYIWLIYIAIWTYAEMIIVKDLHFKWWVWVLIIGGLSIIDWIVITHFG
;
A
#
# COMPACT_ATOMS: atom_id res chain seq x y z
N MET A 1 21.34 -6.36 20.56
CA MET A 1 19.87 -6.24 20.64
C MET A 1 19.44 -5.23 19.60
N MET A 2 18.80 -5.66 18.52
CA MET A 2 18.26 -4.73 17.54
C MET A 2 16.97 -4.16 18.14
N ASP A 3 16.94 -2.86 18.44
CA ASP A 3 15.79 -2.16 19.01
C ASP A 3 14.49 -2.61 18.34
N ALA A 4 13.44 -2.89 19.14
CA ALA A 4 12.14 -3.34 18.64
C ALA A 4 11.64 -2.48 17.45
N LYS A 5 11.90 -1.16 17.50
CA LYS A 5 11.64 -0.22 16.41
C LYS A 5 12.29 -0.57 15.07
N LYS A 6 13.53 -1.06 15.05
CA LYS A 6 14.21 -1.47 13.81
C LYS A 6 13.57 -2.72 13.21
N LYS A 7 13.14 -3.67 14.05
CA LYS A 7 12.49 -4.90 13.59
C LYS A 7 11.13 -4.60 12.93
N ASP A 8 10.36 -3.68 13.50
CA ASP A 8 9.07 -3.28 12.93
C ASP A 8 9.24 -2.44 11.67
N PHE A 9 10.27 -1.60 11.61
CA PHE A 9 10.63 -0.86 10.39
C PHE A 9 11.03 -1.80 9.24
N ILE A 10 11.80 -2.85 9.54
CA ILE A 10 12.17 -3.86 8.53
C ILE A 10 10.94 -4.61 8.03
N LYS A 11 10.03 -5.04 8.94
CA LYS A 11 8.78 -5.67 8.54
C LYS A 11 7.93 -4.76 7.65
N PHE A 12 7.78 -3.49 8.03
CA PHE A 12 7.09 -2.48 7.23
C PHE A 12 7.72 -2.33 5.85
N THR A 13 9.06 -2.27 5.78
CA THR A 13 9.79 -2.14 4.51
C THR A 13 9.58 -3.35 3.61
N ILE A 14 9.65 -4.57 4.15
CA ILE A 14 9.40 -5.82 3.41
C ILE A 14 7.99 -5.83 2.85
N VAL A 15 7.02 -5.43 3.67
CA VAL A 15 5.62 -5.27 3.31
C VAL A 15 5.54 -4.28 2.12
N MET A 16 6.00 -3.05 2.27
CA MET A 16 5.95 -2.06 1.17
C MET A 16 6.61 -2.55 -0.14
N LEU A 17 7.70 -3.31 -0.06
CA LEU A 17 8.34 -3.91 -1.24
C LEU A 17 7.45 -4.97 -1.92
N VAL A 18 6.77 -5.83 -1.15
CA VAL A 18 5.82 -6.81 -1.68
C VAL A 18 4.62 -6.13 -2.35
N PHE A 19 4.14 -5.02 -1.78
CA PHE A 19 3.09 -4.22 -2.42
C PHE A 19 3.53 -3.62 -3.74
N MET A 20 4.70 -2.98 -3.77
CA MET A 20 5.24 -2.45 -5.01
C MET A 20 5.38 -3.55 -6.08
N ALA A 21 5.81 -4.74 -5.69
CA ALA A 21 5.90 -5.87 -6.63
C ALA A 21 4.52 -6.26 -7.20
N GLY A 22 3.48 -6.35 -6.37
CA GLY A 22 2.13 -6.68 -6.85
C GLY A 22 1.52 -5.59 -7.74
N MET A 23 1.78 -4.31 -7.44
CA MET A 23 1.40 -3.18 -8.29
C MET A 23 2.05 -3.27 -9.67
N ILE A 24 3.36 -3.57 -9.73
CA ILE A 24 4.07 -3.78 -11.00
C ILE A 24 3.46 -4.94 -11.78
N VAL A 25 3.10 -6.05 -11.11
CA VAL A 25 2.44 -7.19 -11.77
C VAL A 25 1.09 -6.79 -12.36
N LEU A 26 0.26 -6.03 -11.63
CA LEU A 26 -1.03 -5.54 -12.14
C LEU A 26 -0.85 -4.65 -13.38
N ILE A 27 0.11 -3.73 -13.34
CA ILE A 27 0.43 -2.83 -14.45
C ILE A 27 0.96 -3.60 -15.67
N VAL A 28 1.89 -4.54 -15.48
CA VAL A 28 2.47 -5.34 -16.57
C VAL A 28 1.41 -6.22 -17.25
N ASN A 29 0.39 -6.65 -16.51
CA ASN A 29 -0.73 -7.41 -17.07
C ASN A 29 -1.84 -6.51 -17.64
N HIS A 30 -1.64 -5.18 -17.70
CA HIS A 30 -2.65 -4.21 -18.15
C HIS A 30 -4.00 -4.40 -17.44
N ILE A 31 -3.96 -4.71 -16.15
CA ILE A 31 -5.17 -4.82 -15.34
C ILE A 31 -5.56 -3.40 -14.92
N ASP A 32 -6.44 -2.80 -15.71
CA ASP A 32 -6.98 -1.46 -15.48
C ASP A 32 -8.35 -1.50 -14.77
N ASP A 33 -8.83 -2.70 -14.41
CA ASP A 33 -10.10 -2.87 -13.71
C ASP A 33 -10.02 -2.31 -12.29
N TRP A 34 -10.75 -1.22 -12.06
CA TRP A 34 -10.78 -0.50 -10.79
C TRP A 34 -11.22 -1.37 -9.59
N TYR A 35 -12.03 -2.42 -9.81
CA TYR A 35 -12.41 -3.33 -8.73
C TYR A 35 -11.23 -4.18 -8.26
N ILE A 36 -10.39 -4.64 -9.19
CA ILE A 36 -9.20 -5.43 -8.86
C ILE A 36 -8.21 -4.56 -8.09
N TRP A 37 -8.05 -3.31 -8.49
CA TRP A 37 -7.26 -2.31 -7.77
C TRP A 37 -7.80 -2.04 -6.37
N LEU A 38 -9.10 -1.83 -6.23
CA LEU A 38 -9.71 -1.56 -4.92
C LEU A 38 -9.59 -2.75 -3.97
N ILE A 39 -9.80 -3.97 -4.46
CA ILE A 39 -9.60 -5.20 -3.68
C ILE A 39 -8.13 -5.38 -3.31
N TYR A 40 -7.22 -5.15 -4.25
CA TYR A 40 -5.78 -5.25 -4.02
C TYR A 40 -5.31 -4.27 -2.93
N ILE A 41 -5.72 -3.01 -3.03
CA ILE A 41 -5.48 -1.97 -2.03
C ILE A 41 -6.12 -2.34 -0.69
N ALA A 42 -7.37 -2.82 -0.67
CA ALA A 42 -8.04 -3.17 0.57
C ALA A 42 -7.36 -4.34 1.31
N ILE A 43 -6.97 -5.39 0.59
CA ILE A 43 -6.22 -6.53 1.15
C ILE A 43 -4.86 -6.04 1.66
N TRP A 44 -4.21 -5.18 0.90
CA TRP A 44 -2.93 -4.59 1.27
C TRP A 44 -3.02 -3.81 2.57
N THR A 45 -3.95 -2.87 2.64
CA THR A 45 -4.14 -2.00 3.79
C THR A 45 -4.55 -2.80 5.03
N TYR A 46 -5.32 -3.88 4.86
CA TYR A 46 -5.61 -4.81 5.95
C TYR A 46 -4.37 -5.55 6.45
N ALA A 47 -3.51 -6.02 5.55
CA ALA A 47 -2.25 -6.68 5.90
C ALA A 47 -1.28 -5.71 6.61
N GLU A 48 -1.17 -4.47 6.14
CA GLU A 48 -0.40 -3.42 6.80
C GLU A 48 -0.92 -3.17 8.21
N MET A 49 -2.24 -2.97 8.38
CA MET A 49 -2.84 -2.77 9.71
C MET A 49 -2.57 -3.92 10.68
N ILE A 50 -2.35 -5.15 10.22
CA ILE A 50 -2.00 -6.30 11.08
C ILE A 50 -0.52 -6.30 11.44
N ILE A 51 0.35 -5.98 10.49
CA ILE A 51 1.80 -6.04 10.69
C ILE A 51 2.30 -4.83 11.47
N VAL A 52 1.60 -3.71 11.34
CA VAL A 52 1.95 -2.40 11.90
C VAL A 52 1.18 -2.11 13.20
N LYS A 53 0.42 -3.07 13.76
CA LYS A 53 -0.36 -2.89 15.01
C LYS A 53 0.42 -2.31 16.18
N ASP A 54 1.71 -2.60 16.28
CA ASP A 54 2.60 -2.09 17.34
C ASP A 54 3.22 -0.72 17.03
N LEU A 55 3.26 -0.33 15.75
CA LEU A 55 3.61 1.03 15.37
C LEU A 55 2.35 1.87 15.52
N HIS A 56 2.34 2.78 16.50
CA HIS A 56 1.32 3.82 16.69
C HIS A 56 1.25 4.78 15.48
N PHE A 57 0.87 4.26 14.31
CA PHE A 57 0.61 5.08 13.15
C PHE A 57 -0.68 5.85 13.42
N LYS A 58 -0.50 7.14 13.69
CA LYS A 58 -1.60 8.08 13.84
C LYS A 58 -2.51 7.97 12.62
N TRP A 59 -3.81 8.04 12.84
CA TRP A 59 -4.87 8.07 11.81
C TRP A 59 -4.54 8.96 10.59
N TRP A 60 -3.76 10.02 10.79
CA TRP A 60 -3.18 10.88 9.76
C TRP A 60 -2.37 10.17 8.66
N VAL A 61 -1.63 9.11 9.00
CA VAL A 61 -0.88 8.34 7.99
C VAL A 61 -1.83 7.51 7.15
N TRP A 62 -2.92 7.02 7.73
CA TRP A 62 -4.00 6.37 7.00
C TRP A 62 -4.67 7.32 6.00
N VAL A 63 -4.93 8.58 6.41
CA VAL A 63 -5.44 9.64 5.52
C VAL A 63 -4.45 9.95 4.40
N LEU A 64 -3.15 9.98 4.69
CA LEU A 64 -2.09 10.17 3.69
C LEU A 64 -2.01 9.02 2.69
N ILE A 65 -2.15 7.78 3.15
CA ILE A 65 -2.16 6.59 2.27
C ILE A 65 -3.38 6.61 1.36
N ILE A 66 -4.58 6.86 1.90
CA ILE A 66 -5.80 7.02 1.10
C ILE A 66 -5.62 8.18 0.11
N GLY A 67 -5.18 9.35 0.57
CA GLY A 67 -5.02 10.52 -0.28
C GLY A 67 -3.99 10.30 -1.39
N GLY A 68 -2.86 9.65 -1.09
CA GLY A 68 -1.85 9.27 -2.07
C GLY A 68 -2.40 8.28 -3.11
N LEU A 69 -3.15 7.27 -2.66
CA LEU A 69 -3.82 6.32 -3.55
C LEU A 69 -4.86 7.01 -4.43
N SER A 70 -5.67 7.93 -3.89
CA SER A 70 -6.65 8.69 -4.68
C SER A 70 -5.99 9.59 -5.74
N ILE A 71 -4.81 10.15 -5.45
CA ILE A 71 -4.04 10.93 -6.43
C ILE A 71 -3.48 10.02 -7.52
N ILE A 72 -2.94 8.86 -7.16
CA ILE A 72 -2.46 7.87 -8.14
C ILE A 72 -3.61 7.41 -9.03
N ASP A 73 -4.76 7.07 -8.43
CA ASP A 73 -5.97 6.65 -9.13
C ASP A 73 -6.43 7.73 -10.13
N TRP A 74 -6.46 8.99 -9.70
CA TRP A 74 -6.77 10.13 -10.58
C TRP A 74 -5.76 10.26 -11.74
N ILE A 75 -4.46 10.14 -11.48
CA ILE A 75 -3.42 10.22 -12.53
C ILE A 75 -3.58 9.08 -13.54
N VAL A 76 -3.83 7.86 -13.07
CA VAL A 76 -4.02 6.68 -13.94
C VAL A 76 -5.24 6.89 -14.83
N ILE A 77 -6.40 7.26 -14.27
CA ILE A 77 -7.62 7.53 -15.04
C ILE A 77 -7.38 8.65 -16.08
N THR A 78 -6.65 9.70 -15.72
CA THR A 78 -6.47 10.86 -16.60
C THR A 78 -5.43 10.63 -17.71
N HIS A 79 -4.45 9.73 -17.52
CA HIS A 79 -3.40 9.45 -18.51
C HIS A 79 -3.61 8.16 -19.31
N PHE A 80 -4.33 7.19 -18.76
CA PHE A 80 -4.51 5.87 -19.37
C PHE A 80 -5.99 5.51 -19.66
N GLY A 81 -6.96 6.29 -19.16
CA GLY A 81 -8.38 6.20 -19.52
C GLY A 81 -8.76 7.17 -20.64
#